data_AF-T1BGJ4-F1
#
_entry.id   AF-T1BGJ4-F1
#
_cell.length_a   1.000
_cell.length_b   1.000
_cell.length_c   1.000
_cell.angle_alpha   90.00
_cell.angle_beta   90.00
_cell.angle_gamma   90.00
#
_symmetry.space_group_name_H-M   'P 1'
#
loop_
_entity.id
_entity.type
_entity.pdbx_description
1 polymer ?
#
loop_
_entity_poly.entity_id
_entity_poly.type
_entity_poly.pdbx_seq_one_letter_code
_entity_poly.pdbx_strand_id
1 'polypeptide(L)'
;EQVNAAAGPLGGRPVIGAALLDEVTALLEWPVALAGRFEERFLQLPREVLISTLEDHQRYFPVESADGTLLPCFVAVANIESREPHQVVAGNERVIRPRLADAAFFWDQDRKTPLSARIEALDTVTFEARLGSLGDRARRIRALAVRIATSLGRPPAPLERAALL
;
A
#
# COMPACT_ATOMS: atom_id res chain seq x y z
N GLU A 1 19.44 7.97 9.18
CA GLU A 1 20.61 8.53 8.46
C GLU A 1 21.09 7.64 7.32
N GLN A 2 21.45 6.37 7.59
CA GLN A 2 21.94 5.46 6.54
C GLN A 2 20.98 5.31 5.34
N VAL A 3 19.68 5.22 5.59
CA VAL A 3 18.65 5.13 4.52
C VAL A 3 18.69 6.34 3.60
N ASN A 4 18.84 7.55 4.14
CA ASN A 4 19.00 8.78 3.34
C ASN A 4 20.29 8.76 2.52
N ALA A 5 21.40 8.30 3.12
CA ALA A 5 22.69 8.22 2.45
C ALA A 5 22.67 7.21 1.28
N ALA A 6 22.01 6.07 1.45
CA ALA A 6 21.87 5.05 0.40
C ALA A 6 20.98 5.52 -0.77
N ALA A 7 19.98 6.37 -0.50
CA ALA A 7 19.11 6.93 -1.53
C ALA A 7 19.77 8.06 -2.34
N GLY A 8 20.70 8.82 -1.75
CA GLY A 8 21.36 9.95 -2.40
C GLY A 8 21.95 9.65 -3.78
N PRO A 9 22.77 8.59 -3.95
CA PRO A 9 23.32 8.18 -5.25
C PRO A 9 22.27 7.79 -6.30
N LEU A 10 21.03 7.47 -5.88
CA LEU A 10 19.91 7.18 -6.78
C LEU A 10 19.23 8.44 -7.32
N GLY A 11 19.62 9.63 -6.85
CA GLY A 11 19.02 10.90 -7.23
C GLY A 11 17.65 11.15 -6.60
N GLY A 12 17.34 10.44 -5.51
CA GLY A 12 16.05 10.54 -4.83
C GLY A 12 16.17 10.59 -3.30
N ARG A 13 15.03 10.80 -2.65
CA ARG A 13 14.85 10.77 -1.21
C ARG A 13 14.01 9.56 -0.82
N PRO A 14 14.34 8.86 0.27
CA PRO A 14 13.52 7.74 0.73
C PRO A 14 12.22 8.27 1.34
N VAL A 15 11.13 7.56 1.11
CA VAL A 15 9.88 7.71 1.84
C VAL A 15 10.08 6.97 3.16
N ILE A 16 10.16 7.72 4.27
CA ILE A 16 10.42 7.15 5.60
C ILE A 16 9.20 7.39 6.48
N GLY A 17 8.40 6.33 6.66
CA GLY A 17 7.39 6.29 7.71
C GLY A 17 8.03 6.10 9.09
N ALA A 18 7.59 6.87 10.09
CA ALA A 18 8.15 6.80 11.44
C ALA A 18 7.98 5.41 12.08
N ALA A 19 6.82 4.77 11.85
CA ALA A 19 6.54 3.43 12.36
C ALA A 19 7.45 2.36 11.74
N LEU A 20 7.62 2.39 10.41
CA LEU A 20 8.51 1.45 9.73
C LEU A 20 9.97 1.64 10.15
N LEU A 21 10.41 2.89 10.30
CA LEU A 21 11.77 3.17 10.77
C LEU A 21 12.02 2.61 12.17
N ASP A 22 11.06 2.79 13.08
CA ASP A 22 11.12 2.24 14.44
C ASP A 22 11.15 0.70 14.42
N GLU A 23 10.27 0.06 13.64
CA GLU A 23 10.27 -1.40 13.45
C GLU A 23 11.63 -1.89 12.94
N VAL A 24 12.14 -1.32 11.84
CA VAL A 24 13.42 -1.74 11.25
C VAL A 24 14.57 -1.54 12.24
N THR A 25 14.54 -0.45 13.01
CA THR A 25 15.57 -0.19 14.04
C THR A 25 15.50 -1.22 15.16
N ALA A 26 14.31 -1.68 15.55
CA ALA A 26 14.14 -2.71 16.56
C ALA A 26 14.46 -4.14 16.06
N LEU A 27 14.48 -4.36 14.74
CA LEU A 27 14.78 -5.67 14.13
C LEU A 27 16.27 -5.93 13.93
N LEU A 28 17.11 -4.89 13.98
CA LEU A 28 18.49 -4.95 13.48
C LEU A 28 19.49 -4.49 14.54
N GLU A 29 20.44 -5.36 14.87
CA GLU A 29 21.54 -5.09 15.79
C GLU A 29 22.72 -4.42 15.07
N TRP A 30 22.87 -4.69 13.76
CA TRP A 30 23.95 -4.14 12.92
C TRP A 30 23.40 -3.65 11.57
N PRO A 31 22.68 -2.51 11.55
CA PRO A 31 22.01 -2.03 10.36
C PRO A 31 22.99 -1.54 9.29
N VAL A 32 22.82 -2.03 8.07
CA VAL A 32 23.54 -1.60 6.86
C VAL A 32 22.54 -1.32 5.74
N ALA A 33 22.36 -0.05 5.38
CA ALA A 33 21.45 0.35 4.30
C ALA A 33 22.04 0.07 2.92
N LEU A 34 21.25 -0.58 2.04
CA LEU A 34 21.62 -0.98 0.70
C LEU A 34 20.55 -0.55 -0.30
N ALA A 35 20.98 0.13 -1.37
CA ALA A 35 20.10 0.56 -2.44
C ALA A 35 19.87 -0.58 -3.44
N GLY A 36 18.61 -0.83 -3.79
CA GLY A 36 18.18 -1.80 -4.80
C GLY A 36 17.18 -1.21 -5.79
N ARG A 37 16.92 -1.94 -6.87
CA ARG A 37 16.02 -1.54 -7.96
C ARG A 37 14.97 -2.60 -8.26
N PHE A 38 13.86 -2.15 -8.82
CA PHE A 38 12.84 -3.02 -9.40
C PHE A 38 12.52 -2.54 -10.82
N GLU A 39 11.67 -3.30 -11.52
CA GLU A 39 11.38 -3.03 -12.92
C GLU A 39 10.43 -1.84 -13.06
N GLU A 40 10.76 -0.90 -13.95
CA GLU A 40 10.03 0.36 -14.14
C GLU A 40 8.55 0.17 -14.50
N ARG A 41 8.19 -0.97 -15.12
CA ARG A 41 6.78 -1.32 -15.41
C ARG A 41 5.88 -1.28 -14.18
N PHE A 42 6.41 -1.53 -12.98
CA PHE A 42 5.63 -1.49 -11.75
C PHE A 42 5.23 -0.07 -11.33
N LEU A 43 5.85 0.97 -11.88
CA LEU A 43 5.44 2.36 -11.66
C LEU A 43 4.06 2.69 -12.26
N GLN A 44 3.46 1.78 -13.03
CA GLN A 44 2.07 1.88 -13.47
C GLN A 44 1.07 1.59 -12.34
N LEU A 45 1.51 0.93 -11.26
CA LEU A 45 0.70 0.73 -10.07
C LEU A 45 0.50 2.08 -9.35
N PRO A 46 -0.65 2.27 -8.67
CA PRO A 46 -0.82 3.41 -7.79
C PRO A 46 0.30 3.48 -6.77
N ARG A 47 0.69 4.71 -6.43
CA ARG A 47 1.74 5.00 -5.46
C ARG A 47 1.53 4.22 -4.16
N GLU A 48 0.30 4.20 -3.65
CA GLU A 48 -0.07 3.56 -2.39
C GLU A 48 0.13 2.04 -2.44
N VAL A 49 -0.14 1.41 -3.59
CA VAL A 49 0.07 -0.04 -3.80
C VAL A 49 1.55 -0.37 -3.81
N LEU A 50 2.38 0.46 -4.43
CA LEU A 50 3.83 0.27 -4.45
C LEU A 50 4.44 0.42 -3.06
N ILE A 51 4.08 1.51 -2.36
CA ILE A 51 4.58 1.80 -1.01
C ILE A 51 4.20 0.66 -0.07
N SER A 52 2.92 0.27 0.01
CA SER A 52 2.51 -0.82 0.91
C SER A 52 3.18 -2.15 0.57
N THR A 53 3.36 -2.46 -0.72
CA THR A 53 4.05 -3.70 -1.12
C THR A 53 5.52 -3.71 -0.69
N LEU A 54 6.21 -2.56 -0.73
CA LEU A 54 7.61 -2.44 -0.32
C LEU A 54 7.75 -2.43 1.22
N GLU A 55 6.93 -1.64 1.89
CA GLU A 55 6.98 -1.44 3.34
C GLU A 55 6.46 -2.67 4.09
N ASP A 56 5.23 -3.12 3.83
CA ASP A 56 4.58 -4.16 4.64
C ASP A 56 5.16 -5.56 4.40
N HIS A 57 5.48 -5.88 3.14
CA HIS A 57 5.97 -7.22 2.81
C HIS A 57 7.46 -7.39 3.08
N GLN A 58 8.27 -6.34 2.93
CA GLN A 58 9.73 -6.46 2.93
C GLN A 58 10.47 -5.46 3.83
N ARG A 59 9.76 -4.52 4.47
CA ARG A 59 10.37 -3.44 5.27
C ARG A 59 11.39 -2.62 4.48
N TYR A 60 11.12 -2.40 3.20
CA TYR A 60 11.95 -1.57 2.35
C TYR A 60 11.43 -0.14 2.34
N PHE A 61 12.34 0.82 2.24
CA PHE A 61 12.00 2.23 2.10
C PHE A 61 11.94 2.58 0.60
N PRO A 62 10.76 2.91 0.03
CA PRO A 62 10.65 3.37 -1.34
C PRO A 62 11.45 4.65 -1.56
N VAL A 63 11.93 4.91 -2.78
CA VAL A 63 12.63 6.16 -3.11
C VAL A 63 11.78 6.99 -4.08
N GLU A 64 11.69 8.29 -3.83
CA GLU A 64 11.02 9.26 -4.69
C GLU A 64 11.97 10.36 -5.15
N SER A 65 11.73 10.94 -6.31
CA SER A 65 12.44 12.13 -6.79
C SER A 65 12.00 13.39 -6.04
N ALA A 66 12.69 14.50 -6.30
CA ALA A 66 12.45 15.77 -5.65
C ALA A 66 11.01 16.31 -5.85
N ASP A 67 10.38 15.96 -6.97
CA ASP A 67 8.99 16.29 -7.32
C ASP A 67 7.94 15.38 -6.65
N GLY A 68 8.37 14.34 -5.92
CA GLY A 68 7.48 13.37 -5.27
C GLY A 68 7.07 12.18 -6.14
N THR A 69 7.64 12.04 -7.34
CA THR A 69 7.41 10.86 -8.20
C THR A 69 8.19 9.65 -7.66
N LEU A 70 7.55 8.48 -7.57
CA LEU A 70 8.28 7.26 -7.16
C LEU A 70 9.29 6.86 -8.23
N LEU A 71 10.50 6.54 -7.79
CA LEU A 71 11.55 5.95 -8.62
C LEU A 71 11.46 4.42 -8.55
N PRO A 72 11.98 3.69 -9.55
CA PRO A 72 12.01 2.23 -9.54
C PRO A 72 13.12 1.69 -8.63
N CYS A 73 13.23 2.28 -7.43
CA CYS A 73 14.31 2.07 -6.47
C CYS A 73 13.75 1.97 -5.05
N PHE A 74 14.47 1.25 -4.20
CA PHE A 74 14.19 1.11 -2.78
C PHE A 74 15.48 1.02 -1.99
N VAL A 75 15.40 1.24 -0.68
CA VAL A 75 16.48 0.98 0.26
C VAL A 75 16.07 -0.16 1.19
N ALA A 76 16.84 -1.24 1.19
CA ALA A 76 16.74 -2.32 2.16
C ALA A 76 17.76 -2.10 3.28
N VAL A 77 17.52 -2.65 4.46
CA VAL A 77 18.49 -2.60 5.57
C VAL A 77 18.86 -4.04 5.93
N ALA A 78 20.14 -4.38 5.76
CA ALA A 78 20.69 -5.67 6.15
C ALA A 78 21.14 -5.63 7.62
N ASN A 79 21.11 -6.79 8.30
CA ASN A 79 21.65 -6.94 9.66
C ASN A 79 23.14 -7.34 9.69
N ILE A 80 23.86 -7.14 8.58
CA ILE A 80 25.25 -7.57 8.44
C ILE A 80 26.00 -6.68 7.45
N GLU A 81 27.24 -6.37 7.76
CA GLU A 81 28.20 -5.85 6.79
C GLU A 81 28.72 -7.01 5.92
N SER A 82 28.01 -7.26 4.82
CA SER A 82 28.39 -8.32 3.88
C SER A 82 29.69 -7.99 3.16
N ARG A 83 30.54 -9.01 2.96
CA ARG A 83 31.72 -8.92 2.08
C ARG A 83 31.33 -8.81 0.60
N GLU A 84 30.10 -9.19 0.26
CA GLU A 84 29.54 -9.13 -1.08
C GLU A 84 28.19 -8.39 -1.09
N PRO A 85 28.16 -7.06 -0.87
CA PRO A 85 26.91 -6.29 -0.79
C PRO A 85 26.05 -6.38 -2.06
N HIS A 86 26.68 -6.52 -3.22
CA HIS A 86 25.99 -6.65 -4.51
C HIS A 86 25.12 -7.92 -4.58
N GLN A 87 25.54 -9.02 -3.96
CA GLN A 87 24.71 -10.25 -3.90
C GLN A 87 23.51 -10.06 -2.98
N VAL A 88 23.68 -9.31 -1.88
CA VAL A 88 22.58 -8.96 -0.98
C VAL A 88 21.54 -8.13 -1.73
N VAL A 89 21.98 -7.10 -2.46
CA VAL A 89 21.10 -6.28 -3.30
C VAL A 89 20.35 -7.16 -4.31
N ALA A 90 21.06 -7.95 -5.13
CA ALA A 90 20.44 -8.84 -6.12
C ALA A 90 19.44 -9.83 -5.50
N GLY A 91 19.73 -10.32 -4.30
CA GLY A 91 18.82 -11.16 -3.51
C GLY A 91 17.51 -10.43 -3.17
N ASN A 92 17.60 -9.21 -2.64
CA ASN A 92 16.44 -8.39 -2.30
C ASN A 92 15.62 -8.00 -3.55
N GLU A 93 16.28 -7.65 -4.66
CA GLU A 93 15.63 -7.37 -5.95
C GLU A 93 14.86 -8.59 -6.49
N ARG A 94 15.43 -9.79 -6.33
CA ARG A 94 14.77 -11.04 -6.71
C ARG A 94 13.56 -11.36 -5.83
N VAL A 95 13.59 -10.98 -4.55
CA VAL A 95 12.51 -11.23 -3.59
C VAL A 95 11.33 -10.27 -3.79
N ILE A 96 11.58 -8.99 -4.08
CA ILE A 96 10.49 -8.02 -4.25
C ILE A 96 9.73 -8.19 -5.57
N ARG A 97 10.40 -8.66 -6.62
CA ARG A 97 9.80 -8.82 -7.95
C ARG A 97 8.49 -9.63 -7.95
N PRO A 98 8.41 -10.85 -7.39
CA PRO A 98 7.15 -11.59 -7.35
C PRO A 98 6.07 -10.88 -6.51
N ARG A 99 6.43 -10.16 -5.45
CA ARG A 99 5.46 -9.38 -4.64
C ARG A 99 4.82 -8.25 -5.43
N LEU A 100 5.62 -7.52 -6.21
CA LEU A 100 5.14 -6.47 -7.11
C LEU A 100 4.32 -7.05 -8.27
N ALA A 101 4.71 -8.22 -8.78
CA ALA A 101 3.94 -8.92 -9.81
C ALA A 101 2.56 -9.35 -9.29
N ASP A 102 2.48 -9.88 -8.06
CA ASP A 102 1.21 -10.21 -7.41
C ASP A 102 0.36 -8.95 -7.20
N ALA A 103 0.94 -7.86 -6.71
CA ALA A 103 0.24 -6.59 -6.53
C ALA A 103 -0.33 -6.05 -7.85
N ALA A 104 0.46 -6.12 -8.93
CA ALA A 104 0.00 -5.75 -10.28
C ALA A 104 -1.15 -6.64 -10.76
N PHE A 105 -1.02 -7.95 -10.56
CA PHE A 105 -2.07 -8.89 -10.91
C PHE A 105 -3.38 -8.59 -10.17
N PHE A 106 -3.34 -8.42 -8.84
CA PHE A 106 -4.54 -8.12 -8.04
C PHE A 106 -5.16 -6.78 -8.42
N TRP A 107 -4.34 -5.74 -8.63
CA TRP A 107 -4.81 -4.44 -9.10
C TRP A 107 -5.59 -4.56 -10.41
N ASP A 108 -5.04 -5.29 -11.39
CA ASP A 108 -5.70 -5.47 -12.68
C ASP A 108 -6.93 -6.37 -12.60
N GLN A 109 -6.92 -7.42 -11.78
CA GLN A 109 -8.10 -8.26 -11.57
C GLN A 109 -9.23 -7.48 -10.90
N ASP A 110 -8.93 -6.73 -9.83
CA ASP A 110 -9.96 -6.04 -9.06
C ASP A 110 -10.62 -4.90 -9.83
N ARG A 111 -9.88 -4.28 -10.76
CA ARG A 111 -10.40 -3.24 -11.66
C ARG A 111 -11.36 -3.75 -12.73
N LYS A 112 -11.43 -5.07 -12.97
CA LYS A 112 -12.37 -5.64 -13.97
C LYS A 112 -13.83 -5.48 -13.55
N THR A 113 -14.09 -5.45 -12.25
CA THR A 113 -15.45 -5.32 -11.72
C THR A 113 -15.56 -4.02 -10.93
N PRO A 114 -16.39 -3.05 -11.37
CA PRO A 114 -16.53 -1.80 -10.64
C PRO A 114 -17.09 -2.07 -9.25
N LEU A 115 -16.67 -1.26 -8.27
CA LEU A 115 -17.07 -1.43 -6.86
C LEU A 115 -18.60 -1.48 -6.68
N SER A 116 -19.35 -0.70 -7.48
CA SER A 116 -20.81 -0.70 -7.45
C SER A 116 -21.44 -2.03 -7.86
N ALA A 117 -20.81 -2.79 -8.75
CA ALA A 117 -21.31 -4.11 -9.15
C ALA A 117 -21.11 -5.17 -8.07
N ARG A 118 -20.30 -4.88 -7.03
CA ARG A 118 -20.08 -5.79 -5.90
C ARG A 118 -21.16 -5.68 -4.82
N ILE A 119 -22.00 -4.62 -4.85
CA ILE A 119 -23.04 -4.39 -3.83
C ILE A 119 -24.02 -5.57 -3.77
N GLU A 120 -24.47 -6.07 -4.92
CA GLU A 120 -25.47 -7.15 -5.00
C GLU A 120 -24.96 -8.45 -4.34
N ALA A 121 -23.67 -8.75 -4.48
CA ALA A 121 -23.07 -9.92 -3.83
C ALA A 121 -23.19 -9.86 -2.30
N LEU A 122 -23.22 -8.65 -1.72
CA LEU A 122 -23.37 -8.46 -0.26
C LEU A 122 -24.74 -8.91 0.26
N ASP A 123 -25.76 -9.01 -0.60
CA ASP A 123 -27.08 -9.47 -0.20
C ASP A 123 -27.08 -10.96 0.19
N THR A 124 -26.09 -11.72 -0.29
CA THR A 124 -25.93 -13.15 0.00
C THR A 124 -25.05 -13.42 1.23
N VAL A 125 -24.36 -12.40 1.75
CA VAL A 125 -23.44 -12.54 2.89
C VAL A 125 -24.20 -12.24 4.18
N THR A 126 -24.53 -13.27 4.97
CA THR A 126 -25.19 -13.12 6.26
C THR A 126 -24.37 -12.22 7.19
N PHE A 127 -24.97 -11.15 7.70
CA PHE A 127 -24.38 -10.30 8.73
C PHE A 127 -24.80 -10.79 10.12
N GLU A 128 -26.11 -10.90 10.35
CA GLU A 128 -26.69 -11.44 11.59
C GLU A 128 -28.09 -11.97 11.25
N ALA A 129 -28.50 -13.09 11.86
CA ALA A 129 -29.70 -13.83 11.47
C ALA A 129 -31.00 -13.00 11.51
N ARG A 130 -31.15 -12.07 12.47
CA ARG A 130 -32.33 -11.20 12.62
C ARG A 130 -32.19 -9.88 11.85
N LEU A 131 -30.97 -9.47 11.52
CA LEU A 131 -30.68 -8.22 10.83
C LEU A 131 -30.37 -8.40 9.34
N GLY A 132 -30.32 -9.63 8.84
CA GLY A 132 -30.15 -9.96 7.42
C GLY A 132 -28.69 -9.95 6.96
N SER A 133 -28.47 -9.46 5.74
CA SER A 133 -27.19 -9.53 5.05
C SER A 133 -26.29 -8.30 5.28
N LEU A 134 -25.04 -8.37 4.81
CA LEU A 134 -24.17 -7.19 4.72
C LEU A 134 -24.76 -6.13 3.78
N GLY A 135 -25.44 -6.53 2.72
CA GLY A 135 -26.18 -5.61 1.85
C GLY A 135 -27.30 -4.89 2.59
N ASP A 136 -28.06 -5.59 3.44
CA ASP A 136 -29.06 -4.97 4.30
C ASP A 136 -28.44 -3.98 5.29
N ARG A 137 -27.29 -4.33 5.87
CA ARG A 137 -26.54 -3.43 6.75
C ARG A 137 -26.10 -2.17 6.02
N ALA A 138 -25.50 -2.29 4.84
CA ALA A 138 -25.06 -1.14 4.04
C ALA A 138 -26.23 -0.21 3.70
N ARG A 139 -27.37 -0.77 3.26
CA ARG A 139 -28.60 0.00 2.97
C ARG A 139 -29.13 0.73 4.20
N ARG A 140 -29.08 0.13 5.40
CA ARG A 140 -29.45 0.80 6.66
C ARG A 140 -28.50 1.94 7.01
N ILE A 141 -27.19 1.72 6.91
CA ILE A 141 -26.18 2.76 7.17
C ILE A 141 -26.38 3.94 6.21
N ARG A 142 -26.61 3.67 4.92
CA ARG A 142 -26.95 4.70 3.92
C ARG A 142 -28.16 5.53 4.34
N ALA A 143 -29.25 4.89 4.73
CA ALA A 143 -30.47 5.59 5.15
C ALA A 143 -30.23 6.48 6.39
N LEU A 144 -29.45 6.02 7.36
CA LEU A 144 -29.08 6.81 8.54
C LEU A 144 -28.17 7.98 8.19
N ALA A 145 -27.15 7.76 7.36
CA ALA A 145 -26.22 8.79 6.91
C ALA A 145 -26.96 9.94 6.19
N VAL A 146 -27.90 9.61 5.29
CA VAL A 146 -28.76 10.60 4.61
C VAL A 146 -29.57 11.41 5.58
N ARG A 147 -30.25 10.76 6.54
CA ARG A 147 -31.08 11.46 7.54
C ARG A 147 -30.25 12.45 8.35
N ILE A 148 -29.05 12.05 8.78
CA ILE A 148 -28.13 12.90 9.52
C ILE A 148 -27.66 14.06 8.64
N ALA A 149 -27.24 13.80 7.40
CA ALA A 149 -26.81 14.83 6.46
C ALA A 149 -27.88 15.91 6.26
N THR A 150 -29.11 15.48 5.99
CA THR A 150 -30.27 16.37 5.81
C THR A 150 -30.54 17.20 7.07
N SER A 151 -30.48 16.60 8.27
CA SER A 151 -30.66 17.34 9.53
C SER A 151 -29.58 18.39 9.80
N LEU A 152 -28.38 18.20 9.22
CA LEU A 152 -27.24 19.12 9.34
C LEU A 152 -27.14 20.11 8.17
N GLY A 153 -28.08 20.09 7.22
CA GLY A 153 -28.02 20.92 6.01
C GLY A 153 -26.83 20.59 5.09
N ARG A 154 -26.34 19.34 5.11
CA ARG A 154 -25.23 18.87 4.28
C ARG A 154 -25.75 18.13 3.04
N PRO A 155 -25.05 18.19 1.89
CA PRO A 155 -25.46 17.48 0.69
C PRO A 155 -25.38 15.95 0.90
N PRO A 156 -26.47 15.19 0.63
CA PRO A 156 -26.52 13.76 0.94
C PRO A 156 -25.77 12.89 -0.08
N ALA A 157 -25.64 13.31 -1.34
CA ALA A 157 -25.14 12.45 -2.41
C ALA A 157 -23.73 11.85 -2.18
N PRO A 158 -22.72 12.57 -1.66
CA PRO A 158 -21.42 11.96 -1.35
C PRO A 158 -21.52 10.92 -0.23
N LEU A 159 -22.35 11.18 0.78
CA LEU A 159 -22.58 10.28 1.91
C LEU A 159 -23.36 9.05 1.50
N GLU A 160 -24.33 9.18 0.60
CA GLU A 160 -25.09 8.05 0.06
C GLU A 160 -24.20 7.05 -0.64
N ARG A 161 -23.29 7.56 -1.49
CA ARG A 161 -22.33 6.74 -2.20
C ARG A 161 -21.33 6.10 -1.23
N ALA A 162 -20.76 6.88 -0.31
CA ALA A 162 -19.77 6.39 0.65
C ALA A 162 -20.34 5.41 1.68
N ALA A 163 -21.62 5.50 2.01
CA ALA A 163 -22.27 4.57 2.94
C ALA A 163 -22.70 3.26 2.27
N LEU A 164 -22.74 3.21 0.94
CA LEU A 164 -23.19 2.06 0.16
C LEU A 164 -22.03 1.24 -0.41
N LEU A 165 -20.93 1.90 -0.80
CA LEU A 165 -19.72 1.31 -1.36
C LEU A 165 -18.67 1.08 -0.26
#